data_AF-Q4SM35-F1
#
_entry.id   AF-Q4SM35-F1
#
_cell.length_a   1.000
_cell.length_b   1.000
_cell.length_c   1.000
_cell.angle_alpha   90.00
_cell.angle_beta   90.00
_cell.angle_gamma   90.00
#
_symmetry.space_group_name_H-M   'P 1'
#
loop_
_entity.id
_entity.type
_entity.pdbx_description
1 polymer ?
#
loop_
_entity_poly.entity_id
_entity_poly.type
_entity_poly.pdbx_seq_one_letter_code
_entity_poly.pdbx_strand_id
1 'polypeptide(L)'
;MDGWMVTVCGVSLVLSALQAGNKGTQACITAASAVSGIIADLDTTIMFASAGTLNPENEDSFADHRESILKTAKALVEDTKLLVAGAASSQEKLAQAAHSSAKTITQLTEVVKLGATSMGSEGPETQVVLINAVRDVAKALAELIGATKCAAGKAADDLSMYQLKSAAKVMVTNVTSLLKTVKAVEDEATRGTRALEATIECIKQELTLFQSKDVPEKSTTPEEFTRMTKGITTATAKAVAAGNSAQQEDVIATANLSRKAISEMLATCKQAAYHPEVSEELRNKALQYSSECTTGYISLLEQVLQVLQKPTAEQKQQLAVHSKHVAACVTELIQTAEAMKGSECVDPQDPTVIAETELLGAATSIEAAAKKLEQLKPRAKPK
;
A
#
# COMPACT_ATOMS: atom_id res chain seq x y z
N MET A 1 69.13 -17.48 -32.82
CA MET A 1 68.42 -16.95 -31.63
C MET A 1 68.72 -15.44 -31.52
N ASP A 2 68.67 -14.69 -32.60
CA ASP A 2 67.50 -14.18 -33.35
C ASP A 2 66.92 -12.95 -32.66
N GLY A 3 67.39 -11.77 -33.12
CA GLY A 3 66.97 -10.45 -32.62
C GLY A 3 65.46 -10.24 -32.59
N TRP A 4 64.69 -11.06 -33.31
CA TRP A 4 63.24 -11.14 -33.22
C TRP A 4 62.74 -11.46 -31.80
N MET A 5 63.40 -12.39 -31.08
CA MET A 5 63.02 -12.76 -29.71
C MET A 5 63.36 -11.64 -28.70
N VAL A 6 64.44 -10.90 -28.95
CA VAL A 6 64.83 -9.71 -28.15
C VAL A 6 63.85 -8.57 -28.38
N THR A 7 63.42 -8.33 -29.63
CA THR A 7 62.39 -7.34 -29.95
C THR A 7 61.04 -7.70 -29.33
N VAL A 8 60.63 -8.97 -29.40
CA VAL A 8 59.38 -9.44 -28.78
C VAL A 8 59.42 -9.29 -27.25
N CYS A 9 60.53 -9.65 -26.60
CA CYS A 9 60.72 -9.44 -25.17
C CYS A 9 60.72 -7.95 -24.79
N GLY A 10 61.39 -7.09 -25.57
CA GLY A 10 61.41 -5.64 -25.35
C GLY A 10 60.04 -4.99 -25.49
N VAL A 11 59.27 -5.37 -26.52
CA VAL A 11 57.88 -4.92 -26.71
C VAL A 11 57.00 -5.38 -25.55
N SER A 12 57.13 -6.64 -25.11
CA SER A 12 56.38 -7.17 -23.96
C SER A 12 56.68 -6.44 -22.65
N LEU A 13 57.95 -6.08 -22.42
CA LEU A 13 58.37 -5.33 -21.23
C LEU A 13 57.80 -3.91 -21.22
N VAL A 14 57.83 -3.24 -22.37
CA VAL A 14 57.25 -1.89 -22.55
C VAL A 14 55.73 -1.93 -22.39
N LEU A 15 55.06 -2.93 -22.97
CA LEU A 15 53.61 -3.10 -22.83
C LEU A 15 53.21 -3.30 -21.36
N SER A 16 53.98 -4.12 -20.64
CA SER A 16 53.76 -4.43 -19.22
C SER A 16 54.01 -3.20 -18.34
N ALA A 17 55.03 -2.39 -18.64
CA ALA A 17 55.29 -1.12 -17.95
C ALA A 17 54.18 -0.08 -18.22
N LEU A 18 53.68 0.00 -19.46
CA LEU A 18 52.56 0.87 -19.82
C LEU A 18 51.27 0.44 -19.12
N GLN A 19 51.00 -0.88 -19.07
CA GLN A 19 49.85 -1.47 -18.36
C GLN A 19 49.93 -1.23 -16.85
N ALA A 20 51.11 -1.33 -16.25
CA ALA A 20 51.32 -1.01 -14.84
C ALA A 20 51.07 0.48 -14.57
N GLY A 21 51.50 1.37 -15.48
CA GLY A 21 51.32 2.82 -15.40
C GLY A 21 49.89 3.32 -15.65
N ASN A 22 49.03 2.53 -16.30
CA ASN A 22 47.65 2.91 -16.64
C ASN A 22 46.57 1.96 -16.06
N LYS A 23 46.96 1.08 -15.12
CA LYS A 23 46.08 0.06 -14.53
C LYS A 23 44.74 0.62 -14.01
N GLY A 24 44.78 1.79 -13.36
CA GLY A 24 43.59 2.47 -12.84
C GLY A 24 42.70 3.01 -13.95
N THR A 25 43.30 3.72 -14.91
CA THR A 25 42.60 4.22 -16.10
C THR A 25 41.94 3.09 -16.89
N GLN A 26 42.61 1.94 -16.99
CA GLN A 26 42.05 0.80 -17.72
C GLN A 26 40.91 0.11 -16.96
N ALA A 27 41.00 0.02 -15.62
CA ALA A 27 39.87 -0.39 -14.80
C ALA A 27 38.65 0.54 -14.96
N CYS A 28 38.87 1.86 -15.09
CA CYS A 28 37.78 2.81 -15.38
C CYS A 28 37.12 2.54 -16.74
N ILE A 29 37.88 2.19 -17.79
CA ILE A 29 37.33 1.86 -19.11
C ILE A 29 36.47 0.60 -19.03
N THR A 30 36.98 -0.45 -18.40
CA THR A 30 36.23 -1.70 -18.19
C THR A 30 34.96 -1.46 -17.37
N ALA A 31 35.06 -0.68 -16.28
CA ALA A 31 33.93 -0.32 -15.45
C ALA A 31 32.86 0.48 -16.23
N ALA A 32 33.27 1.47 -17.04
CA ALA A 32 32.34 2.24 -17.86
C ALA A 32 31.62 1.38 -18.91
N SER A 33 32.31 0.41 -19.51
CA SER A 33 31.71 -0.57 -20.43
C SER A 33 30.67 -1.44 -19.71
N ALA A 34 31.01 -1.96 -18.53
CA ALA A 34 30.08 -2.75 -17.71
C ALA A 34 28.83 -1.93 -17.33
N VAL A 35 28.99 -0.68 -16.89
CA VAL A 35 27.88 0.21 -16.57
C VAL A 35 27.01 0.51 -17.79
N SER A 36 27.60 0.64 -18.99
CA SER A 36 26.83 0.81 -20.23
C SER A 36 25.97 -0.42 -20.53
N GLY A 37 26.48 -1.63 -20.27
CA GLY A 37 25.69 -2.87 -20.35
C GLY A 37 24.53 -2.89 -19.35
N ILE A 38 24.76 -2.44 -18.11
CA ILE A 38 23.72 -2.32 -17.09
C ILE A 38 22.63 -1.33 -17.51
N ILE A 39 22.99 -0.20 -18.11
CA ILE A 39 22.01 0.79 -18.61
C ILE A 39 21.13 0.16 -19.71
N ALA A 40 21.71 -0.63 -20.61
CA ALA A 40 20.95 -1.33 -21.65
C ALA A 40 20.02 -2.42 -21.09
N ASP A 41 20.45 -3.14 -20.04
CA ASP A 41 19.60 -4.09 -19.31
C ASP A 41 18.43 -3.37 -18.61
N LEU A 42 18.69 -2.21 -18.00
CA LEU A 42 17.66 -1.37 -17.40
C LEU A 42 16.68 -0.81 -18.43
N ASP A 43 17.14 -0.36 -19.60
CA ASP A 43 16.27 0.08 -20.70
C ASP A 43 15.32 -1.05 -21.14
N THR A 44 15.83 -2.28 -21.20
CA THR A 44 15.02 -3.48 -21.50
C THR A 44 14.01 -3.76 -20.39
N THR A 45 14.43 -3.66 -19.12
CA THR A 45 13.54 -3.86 -17.97
C THR A 45 12.43 -2.80 -17.91
N ILE A 46 12.75 -1.53 -18.21
CA ILE A 46 11.77 -0.43 -18.33
C ILE A 46 10.75 -0.74 -19.42
N MET A 47 11.17 -1.31 -20.55
CA MET A 47 10.26 -1.72 -21.62
C MET A 47 9.29 -2.81 -21.14
N PHE A 48 9.77 -3.84 -20.42
CA PHE A 48 8.90 -4.86 -19.83
C PHE A 48 7.89 -4.30 -18.82
N ALA A 49 8.34 -3.42 -17.93
CA ALA A 49 7.48 -2.74 -16.95
C ALA A 49 6.43 -1.87 -17.64
N SER A 50 6.84 -1.05 -18.63
CA SER A 50 5.93 -0.17 -19.38
C SER A 50 4.89 -0.96 -20.18
N ALA A 51 5.23 -2.17 -20.63
CA ALA A 51 4.31 -3.08 -21.29
C ALA A 51 3.41 -3.87 -20.33
N GLY A 52 3.56 -3.71 -19.01
CA GLY A 52 2.80 -4.47 -18.00
C GLY A 52 3.16 -5.96 -17.96
N THR A 53 4.36 -6.31 -18.41
CA THR A 53 4.82 -7.71 -18.52
C THR A 53 5.90 -8.07 -17.48
N LEU A 54 6.26 -7.12 -16.62
CA LEU A 54 7.19 -7.33 -15.51
C LEU A 54 6.43 -7.92 -14.30
N ASN A 55 6.38 -9.24 -14.25
CA ASN A 55 5.64 -9.99 -13.23
C ASN A 55 6.54 -10.39 -12.05
N PRO A 56 5.96 -10.61 -10.86
CA PRO A 56 6.69 -11.13 -9.72
C PRO A 56 7.18 -12.55 -10.00
N GLU A 57 8.46 -12.81 -9.72
CA GLU A 57 9.06 -14.14 -9.85
C GLU A 57 8.86 -14.98 -8.58
N ASN A 58 8.72 -14.33 -7.43
CA ASN A 58 8.57 -14.93 -6.10
C ASN A 58 7.40 -14.27 -5.33
N GLU A 59 7.05 -14.85 -4.19
CA GLU A 59 6.11 -14.30 -3.19
C GLU A 59 6.74 -13.20 -2.31
N ASP A 60 7.87 -12.64 -2.74
CA ASP A 60 8.58 -11.58 -2.00
C ASP A 60 7.80 -10.25 -2.13
N SER A 61 7.90 -9.41 -1.11
CA SER A 61 7.33 -8.06 -1.11
C SER A 61 8.40 -7.00 -1.32
N PHE A 62 7.98 -5.78 -1.70
CA PHE A 62 8.93 -4.66 -1.81
C PHE A 62 9.68 -4.38 -0.49
N ALA A 63 9.04 -4.66 0.65
CA ALA A 63 9.64 -4.47 1.97
C ALA A 63 10.89 -5.37 2.17
N ASP A 64 10.90 -6.57 1.59
CA ASP A 64 12.00 -7.53 1.70
C ASP A 64 13.26 -7.05 0.94
N HIS A 65 13.07 -6.35 -0.18
CA HIS A 65 14.18 -5.84 -1.00
C HIS A 65 14.65 -4.45 -0.58
N ARG A 66 13.78 -3.66 0.06
CA ARG A 66 14.05 -2.26 0.43
C ARG A 66 15.36 -2.08 1.19
N GLU A 67 15.60 -2.86 2.24
CA GLU A 67 16.81 -2.70 3.07
C GLU A 67 18.08 -2.93 2.25
N SER A 68 18.05 -3.91 1.35
CA SER A 68 19.16 -4.21 0.44
C SER A 68 19.41 -3.07 -0.54
N ILE A 69 18.35 -2.44 -1.09
CA ILE A 69 18.47 -1.25 -1.94
C ILE A 69 19.14 -0.10 -1.16
N LEU A 70 18.64 0.21 0.04
CA LEU A 70 19.17 1.30 0.88
C LEU A 70 20.63 1.07 1.26
N LYS A 71 20.98 -0.15 1.65
CA LYS A 71 22.35 -0.54 2.02
C LYS A 71 23.31 -0.39 0.84
N THR A 72 22.90 -0.85 -0.34
CA THR A 72 23.75 -0.82 -1.54
C THR A 72 23.89 0.60 -2.10
N ALA A 73 22.82 1.39 -2.06
CA ALA A 73 22.87 2.81 -2.42
C ALA A 73 23.82 3.61 -1.52
N LYS A 74 23.84 3.33 -0.20
CA LYS A 74 24.81 3.94 0.73
C LYS A 74 26.25 3.52 0.42
N ALA A 75 26.48 2.24 0.09
CA ALA A 75 27.80 1.79 -0.34
C ALA A 75 28.29 2.54 -1.59
N LEU A 76 27.38 2.83 -2.52
CA LEU A 76 27.71 3.56 -3.75
C LEU A 76 28.10 5.03 -3.49
N VAL A 77 27.59 5.66 -2.43
CA VAL A 77 28.05 6.98 -1.97
C VAL A 77 29.49 6.91 -1.47
N GLU A 78 29.86 5.85 -0.77
CA GLU A 78 31.24 5.65 -0.32
C GLU A 78 32.17 5.36 -1.52
N ASP A 79 31.74 4.52 -2.46
CA ASP A 79 32.48 4.28 -3.72
C ASP A 79 32.72 5.57 -4.51
N THR A 80 31.73 6.48 -4.55
CA THR A 80 31.88 7.80 -5.17
C THR A 80 33.02 8.61 -4.54
N LYS A 81 33.16 8.59 -3.20
CA LYS A 81 34.27 9.25 -2.50
C LYS A 81 35.61 8.58 -2.83
N LEU A 82 35.63 7.25 -2.90
CA LEU A 82 36.82 6.48 -3.24
C LEU A 82 37.30 6.74 -4.67
N LEU A 83 36.39 6.92 -5.63
CA LEU A 83 36.73 7.30 -7.01
C LEU A 83 37.41 8.69 -7.05
N VAL A 84 36.82 9.67 -6.37
CA VAL A 84 37.38 11.04 -6.31
C VAL A 84 38.76 11.04 -5.65
N ALA A 85 38.92 10.34 -4.53
CA ALA A 85 40.21 10.20 -3.85
C ALA A 85 41.22 9.40 -4.69
N GLY A 86 40.76 8.37 -5.41
CA GLY A 86 41.56 7.53 -6.28
C GLY A 86 42.19 8.29 -7.45
N ALA A 87 41.47 9.25 -8.04
CA ALA A 87 41.99 10.08 -9.14
C ALA A 87 43.24 10.88 -8.76
N ALA A 88 43.34 11.32 -7.50
CA ALA A 88 44.47 12.08 -6.97
C ALA A 88 45.52 11.22 -6.26
N SER A 89 45.34 9.88 -6.24
CA SER A 89 46.21 8.94 -5.51
C SER A 89 46.95 8.02 -6.48
N SER A 90 47.02 6.71 -6.21
CA SER A 90 47.70 5.74 -7.06
C SER A 90 46.75 5.06 -8.06
N GLN A 91 47.31 4.59 -9.19
CA GLN A 91 46.60 3.79 -10.19
C GLN A 91 45.96 2.52 -9.60
N GLU A 92 46.57 1.94 -8.57
CA GLU A 92 46.03 0.77 -7.87
C GLU A 92 44.77 1.10 -7.06
N LYS A 93 44.79 2.19 -6.28
CA LYS A 93 43.61 2.66 -5.55
C LYS A 93 42.49 3.07 -6.50
N LEU A 94 42.83 3.73 -7.61
CA LEU A 94 41.87 4.06 -8.66
C LEU A 94 41.24 2.80 -9.27
N ALA A 95 42.06 1.77 -9.58
CA ALA A 95 41.55 0.51 -10.11
C ALA A 95 40.57 -0.17 -9.15
N GLN A 96 40.93 -0.22 -7.86
CA GLN A 96 40.08 -0.80 -6.82
C GLN A 96 38.76 -0.03 -6.68
N ALA A 97 38.79 1.31 -6.68
CA ALA A 97 37.59 2.14 -6.61
C ALA A 97 36.67 1.94 -7.82
N ALA A 98 37.24 1.86 -9.04
CA ALA A 98 36.47 1.59 -10.26
C ALA A 98 35.79 0.22 -10.24
N HIS A 99 36.52 -0.83 -9.84
CA HIS A 99 35.96 -2.18 -9.72
C HIS A 99 34.88 -2.26 -8.63
N SER A 100 35.11 -1.64 -7.46
CA SER A 100 34.13 -1.58 -6.37
C SER A 100 32.84 -0.91 -6.85
N SER A 101 32.96 0.25 -7.48
CA SER A 101 31.81 1.00 -8.01
C SER A 101 31.00 0.20 -9.02
N ALA A 102 31.66 -0.47 -9.97
CA ALA A 102 31.00 -1.32 -10.97
C ALA A 102 30.28 -2.52 -10.33
N LYS A 103 30.89 -3.14 -9.31
CA LYS A 103 30.25 -4.22 -8.55
C LYS A 103 29.02 -3.72 -7.80
N THR A 104 29.13 -2.59 -7.10
CA THR A 104 28.05 -2.01 -6.29
C THR A 104 26.86 -1.61 -7.16
N ILE A 105 27.06 -0.97 -8.32
CA ILE A 105 25.94 -0.62 -9.22
C ILE A 105 25.29 -1.85 -9.85
N THR A 106 26.05 -2.92 -10.13
CA THR A 106 25.50 -4.19 -10.58
C THR A 106 24.57 -4.76 -9.50
N GLN A 107 25.05 -4.84 -8.26
CA GLN A 107 24.24 -5.32 -7.14
C GLN A 107 23.01 -4.44 -6.90
N LEU A 108 23.16 -3.12 -6.96
CA LEU A 108 22.06 -2.17 -6.79
C LEU A 108 20.99 -2.37 -7.86
N THR A 109 21.40 -2.57 -9.11
CA THR A 109 20.49 -2.81 -10.23
C THR A 109 19.71 -4.10 -10.03
N GLU A 110 20.38 -5.20 -9.66
CA GLU A 110 19.69 -6.48 -9.40
C GLU A 110 18.66 -6.36 -8.27
N VAL A 111 19.03 -5.77 -7.11
CA VAL A 111 18.07 -5.64 -6.00
C VAL A 111 16.93 -4.66 -6.30
N VAL A 112 17.16 -3.65 -7.16
CA VAL A 112 16.09 -2.76 -7.62
C VAL A 112 15.16 -3.47 -8.60
N LYS A 113 15.68 -4.33 -9.50
CA LYS A 113 14.85 -5.15 -10.39
C LYS A 113 13.97 -6.10 -9.58
N LEU A 114 14.52 -6.80 -8.59
CA LEU A 114 13.75 -7.66 -7.67
C LEU A 114 12.67 -6.86 -6.92
N GLY A 115 13.04 -5.67 -6.42
CA GLY A 115 12.10 -4.74 -5.83
C GLY A 115 10.96 -4.36 -6.78
N ALA A 116 11.25 -4.01 -8.03
CA ALA A 116 10.24 -3.67 -9.03
C ALA A 116 9.33 -4.87 -9.39
N THR A 117 9.89 -6.07 -9.59
CA THR A 117 9.10 -7.28 -9.89
C THR A 117 8.16 -7.64 -8.74
N SER A 118 8.60 -7.48 -7.49
CA SER A 118 7.78 -7.78 -6.29
C SER A 118 6.53 -6.90 -6.15
N MET A 119 6.45 -5.77 -6.88
CA MET A 119 5.32 -4.86 -6.82
C MET A 119 4.09 -5.32 -7.63
N GLY A 120 4.24 -6.32 -8.51
CA GLY A 120 3.18 -6.74 -9.42
C GLY A 120 3.04 -5.86 -10.66
N SER A 121 2.46 -6.44 -11.73
CA SER A 121 2.23 -5.77 -13.01
C SER A 121 0.96 -4.91 -13.06
N GLU A 122 0.15 -4.91 -12.00
CA GLU A 122 -1.07 -4.09 -11.90
C GLU A 122 -0.77 -2.60 -11.67
N GLY A 123 0.44 -2.25 -11.24
CA GLY A 123 0.92 -0.87 -11.05
C GLY A 123 2.22 -0.59 -11.80
N PRO A 124 2.24 -0.64 -13.15
CA PRO A 124 3.46 -0.56 -13.94
C PRO A 124 4.18 0.79 -13.80
N GLU A 125 3.44 1.88 -13.53
CA GLU A 125 4.00 3.22 -13.33
C GLU A 125 5.01 3.24 -12.17
N THR A 126 4.70 2.59 -11.05
CA THR A 126 5.57 2.57 -9.87
C THR A 126 6.83 1.75 -10.13
N GLN A 127 6.71 0.63 -10.87
CA GLN A 127 7.86 -0.15 -11.33
C GLN A 127 8.76 0.71 -12.23
N VAL A 128 8.19 1.39 -13.22
CA VAL A 128 8.92 2.24 -14.17
C VAL A 128 9.65 3.39 -13.45
N VAL A 129 9.00 4.05 -12.49
CA VAL A 129 9.62 5.15 -11.71
C VAL A 129 10.82 4.64 -10.91
N LEU A 130 10.70 3.48 -10.26
CA LEU A 130 11.78 2.88 -9.47
C LEU A 130 12.97 2.47 -10.36
N ILE A 131 12.71 1.83 -11.50
CA ILE A 131 13.77 1.37 -12.42
C ILE A 131 14.46 2.57 -13.10
N ASN A 132 13.72 3.62 -13.46
CA ASN A 132 14.32 4.86 -13.99
C ASN A 132 15.25 5.53 -12.96
N ALA A 133 14.89 5.51 -11.68
CA ALA A 133 15.73 6.11 -10.64
C ALA A 133 17.11 5.43 -10.52
N VAL A 134 17.19 4.09 -10.60
CA VAL A 134 18.49 3.39 -10.62
C VAL A 134 19.24 3.56 -11.94
N ARG A 135 18.51 3.71 -13.06
CA ARG A 135 19.10 4.02 -14.37
C ARG A 135 19.78 5.39 -14.38
N ASP A 136 19.18 6.40 -13.78
CA ASP A 136 19.79 7.73 -13.67
C ASP A 136 21.05 7.69 -12.78
N VAL A 137 21.03 6.87 -11.72
CA VAL A 137 22.23 6.58 -10.92
C VAL A 137 23.32 5.88 -11.74
N ALA A 138 22.97 4.90 -12.58
CA ALA A 138 23.93 4.22 -13.45
C ALA A 138 24.55 5.18 -14.49
N LYS A 139 23.75 6.07 -15.09
CA LYS A 139 24.24 7.12 -16.00
C LYS A 139 25.19 8.09 -15.31
N ALA A 140 24.81 8.60 -14.14
CA ALA A 140 25.65 9.49 -13.35
C ALA A 140 26.97 8.81 -12.93
N LEU A 141 26.94 7.50 -12.65
CA LEU A 141 28.15 6.73 -12.36
C LEU A 141 29.06 6.59 -13.59
N ALA A 142 28.50 6.32 -14.77
CA ALA A 142 29.28 6.23 -16.01
C ALA A 142 30.00 7.55 -16.30
N GLU A 143 29.30 8.69 -16.13
CA GLU A 143 29.89 10.03 -16.26
C GLU A 143 30.98 10.28 -15.20
N LEU A 144 30.74 9.89 -13.94
CA LEU A 144 31.71 9.99 -12.86
C LEU A 144 32.98 9.17 -13.15
N ILE A 145 32.85 7.92 -13.60
CA ILE A 145 33.98 7.07 -13.98
C ILE A 145 34.73 7.70 -15.16
N GLY A 146 34.01 8.25 -16.14
CA GLY A 146 34.59 8.99 -17.27
C GLY A 146 35.39 10.21 -16.82
N ALA A 147 34.85 11.03 -15.91
CA ALA A 147 35.54 12.19 -15.34
C ALA A 147 36.75 11.78 -14.50
N THR A 148 36.63 10.70 -13.72
CA THR A 148 37.73 10.14 -12.91
C THR A 148 38.88 9.71 -13.79
N LYS A 149 38.59 9.02 -14.90
CA LYS A 149 39.58 8.63 -15.92
C LYS A 149 40.33 9.84 -16.48
N CYS A 150 39.61 10.92 -16.80
CA CYS A 150 40.20 12.15 -17.35
C CYS A 150 41.02 12.93 -16.32
N ALA A 151 40.72 12.81 -15.03
CA ALA A 151 41.41 13.49 -13.94
C ALA A 151 42.58 12.68 -13.34
N ALA A 152 42.66 11.37 -13.62
CA ALA A 152 43.64 10.48 -13.03
C ALA A 152 45.09 10.97 -13.25
N GLY A 153 45.82 11.18 -12.16
CA GLY A 153 47.23 11.61 -12.19
C GLY A 153 47.46 13.08 -12.54
N LYS A 154 46.39 13.90 -12.62
CA LYS A 154 46.49 15.35 -12.83
C LYS A 154 46.60 16.11 -11.51
N ALA A 155 47.10 17.34 -11.58
CA ALA A 155 47.21 18.25 -10.44
C ALA A 155 45.81 18.65 -9.90
N ALA A 156 45.74 19.01 -8.62
CA ALA A 156 44.48 19.26 -7.92
C ALA A 156 43.70 20.49 -8.44
N ASP A 157 44.39 21.41 -9.11
CA ASP A 157 43.90 22.64 -9.73
C ASP A 157 43.55 22.49 -11.22
N ASP A 158 43.72 21.30 -11.80
CA ASP A 158 43.35 21.03 -13.20
C ASP A 158 41.83 21.09 -13.41
N LEU A 159 41.40 21.60 -14.57
CA LEU A 159 39.98 21.67 -14.96
C LEU A 159 39.25 20.32 -14.84
N SER A 160 39.94 19.22 -15.12
CA SER A 160 39.39 17.85 -15.04
C SER A 160 39.06 17.45 -13.60
N MET A 161 39.81 17.94 -12.61
CA MET A 161 39.51 17.71 -11.19
C MET A 161 38.25 18.47 -10.76
N TYR A 162 37.98 19.64 -11.33
CA TYR A 162 36.71 20.35 -11.11
C TYR A 162 35.52 19.61 -11.73
N GLN A 163 35.69 19.09 -12.96
CA GLN A 163 34.67 18.27 -13.61
C GLN A 163 34.38 17.00 -12.83
N LEU A 164 35.41 16.32 -12.29
CA LEU A 164 35.27 15.17 -11.40
C LEU A 164 34.45 15.50 -10.15
N LYS A 165 34.76 16.60 -9.46
CA LYS A 165 33.97 17.06 -8.29
C LYS A 165 32.52 17.35 -8.66
N SER A 166 32.29 17.95 -9.83
CA SER A 166 30.93 18.21 -10.34
C SER A 166 30.17 16.91 -10.61
N ALA A 167 30.79 15.96 -11.31
CA ALA A 167 30.21 14.65 -11.59
C ALA A 167 29.91 13.87 -10.29
N ALA A 168 30.79 13.94 -9.29
CA ALA A 168 30.55 13.33 -7.98
C ALA A 168 29.35 13.95 -7.26
N LYS A 169 29.16 15.27 -7.35
CA LYS A 169 27.97 15.94 -6.80
C LYS A 169 26.69 15.49 -7.51
N VAL A 170 26.71 15.38 -8.84
CA VAL A 170 25.59 14.84 -9.64
C VAL A 170 25.28 13.41 -9.23
N MET A 171 26.30 12.57 -9.04
CA MET A 171 26.15 11.19 -8.57
C MET A 171 25.45 11.11 -7.19
N VAL A 172 25.94 11.86 -6.20
CA VAL A 172 25.32 11.92 -4.86
C VAL A 172 23.87 12.43 -4.92
N THR A 173 23.60 13.40 -5.79
CA THR A 173 22.24 13.92 -6.01
C THR A 173 21.31 12.83 -6.54
N ASN A 174 21.75 12.07 -7.55
CA ASN A 174 20.97 10.96 -8.13
C ASN A 174 20.73 9.83 -7.11
N VAL A 175 21.75 9.46 -6.32
CA VAL A 175 21.56 8.48 -5.24
C VAL A 175 20.54 8.98 -4.21
N THR A 176 20.60 10.25 -3.84
CA THR A 176 19.62 10.85 -2.93
C THR A 176 18.20 10.83 -3.51
N SER A 177 18.05 11.09 -4.81
CA SER A 177 16.78 10.98 -5.51
C SER A 177 16.27 9.53 -5.52
N LEU A 178 17.12 8.54 -5.77
CA LEU A 178 16.75 7.12 -5.67
C LEU A 178 16.24 6.77 -4.27
N LEU A 179 16.91 7.22 -3.21
CA LEU A 179 16.46 6.98 -1.83
C LEU A 179 15.07 7.61 -1.56
N LYS A 180 14.79 8.79 -2.12
CA LYS A 180 13.45 9.41 -2.04
C LYS A 180 12.41 8.60 -2.81
N THR A 181 12.76 8.12 -4.01
CA THR A 181 11.88 7.25 -4.80
C THR A 181 11.55 5.96 -4.05
N VAL A 182 12.55 5.27 -3.49
CA VAL A 182 12.34 4.07 -2.67
C VAL A 182 11.39 4.32 -1.51
N LYS A 183 11.51 5.48 -0.84
CA LYS A 183 10.60 5.87 0.22
C LYS A 183 9.17 6.12 -0.29
N ALA A 184 9.02 6.82 -1.41
CA ALA A 184 7.70 7.07 -2.00
C ALA A 184 7.00 5.76 -2.41
N VAL A 185 7.77 4.82 -2.99
CA VAL A 185 7.30 3.48 -3.37
C VAL A 185 6.82 2.70 -2.14
N GLU A 186 7.56 2.73 -1.04
CA GLU A 186 7.15 2.10 0.22
C GLU A 186 5.90 2.75 0.82
N ASP A 187 5.83 4.07 0.83
CA ASP A 187 4.69 4.81 1.36
C ASP A 187 3.40 4.44 0.59
N GLU A 188 3.51 4.22 -0.73
CA GLU A 188 2.41 3.74 -1.58
C GLU A 188 2.07 2.26 -1.31
N ALA A 189 3.07 1.39 -1.22
CA ALA A 189 2.90 -0.04 -0.95
C ALA A 189 2.27 -0.34 0.42
N THR A 190 2.32 0.61 1.36
CA THR A 190 1.80 0.47 2.74
C THR A 190 0.63 1.39 3.05
N ARG A 191 0.08 2.14 2.08
CA ARG A 191 -0.98 3.12 2.33
C ARG A 191 -2.25 2.48 2.91
N GLY A 192 -2.72 1.40 2.31
CA GLY A 192 -3.87 0.63 2.77
C GLY A 192 -3.60 -0.06 4.10
N THR A 193 -2.42 -0.66 4.27
CA THR A 193 -1.98 -1.25 5.55
C THR A 193 -2.11 -0.25 6.70
N ARG A 194 -1.54 0.96 6.55
CA ARG A 194 -1.64 2.03 7.56
C ARG A 194 -3.07 2.51 7.80
N ALA A 195 -3.87 2.62 6.75
CA ALA A 195 -5.28 3.00 6.87
C ALA A 195 -6.09 1.96 7.66
N LEU A 196 -5.78 0.68 7.47
CA LEU A 196 -6.42 -0.43 8.17
C LEU A 196 -5.96 -0.51 9.64
N GLU A 197 -4.67 -0.35 9.93
CA GLU A 197 -4.13 -0.24 11.30
C GLU A 197 -4.82 0.88 12.09
N ALA A 198 -4.90 2.08 11.51
CA ALA A 198 -5.59 3.21 12.12
C ALA A 198 -7.10 2.94 12.35
N THR A 199 -7.71 2.15 11.47
CA THR A 199 -9.12 1.74 11.60
C THR A 199 -9.30 0.75 12.75
N ILE A 200 -8.42 -0.24 12.89
CA ILE A 200 -8.46 -1.20 13.98
C ILE A 200 -8.36 -0.48 15.33
N GLU A 201 -7.42 0.47 15.46
CA GLU A 201 -7.28 1.24 16.70
C GLU A 201 -8.50 2.13 16.99
N CYS A 202 -9.09 2.73 15.96
CA CYS A 202 -10.36 3.46 16.09
C CYS A 202 -11.49 2.55 16.60
N ILE A 203 -11.62 1.34 16.03
CA ILE A 203 -12.65 0.37 16.44
C ILE A 203 -12.42 -0.10 17.90
N LYS A 204 -11.16 -0.32 18.30
CA LYS A 204 -10.82 -0.66 19.70
C LYS A 204 -11.23 0.44 20.68
N GLN A 205 -11.01 1.70 20.31
CA GLN A 205 -11.45 2.85 21.12
C GLN A 205 -12.97 2.94 21.20
N GLU A 206 -13.68 2.77 20.08
CA GLU A 206 -15.15 2.74 20.06
C GLU A 206 -15.71 1.60 20.90
N LEU A 207 -15.11 0.40 20.84
CA LEU A 207 -15.51 -0.73 21.67
C LEU A 207 -15.34 -0.42 23.17
N THR A 208 -14.26 0.25 23.55
CA THR A 208 -14.03 0.68 24.94
C THR A 208 -15.10 1.67 25.41
N LEU A 209 -15.47 2.64 24.56
CA LEU A 209 -16.56 3.58 24.82
C LEU A 209 -17.92 2.88 24.88
N PHE A 210 -18.15 1.90 24.00
CA PHE A 210 -19.37 1.11 24.00
C PHE A 210 -19.55 0.33 25.31
N GLN A 211 -18.48 -0.23 25.85
CA GLN A 211 -18.46 -0.96 27.12
C GLN A 211 -18.58 -0.07 28.36
N SER A 212 -18.54 1.26 28.21
CA SER A 212 -18.77 2.18 29.33
C SER A 212 -20.21 2.06 29.84
N LYS A 213 -20.43 2.42 31.11
CA LYS A 213 -21.75 2.44 31.76
C LYS A 213 -22.63 3.62 31.32
N ASP A 214 -22.18 4.43 30.36
CA ASP A 214 -22.89 5.62 29.94
C ASP A 214 -24.21 5.24 29.26
N VAL A 215 -25.28 5.92 29.66
CA VAL A 215 -26.60 5.78 29.05
C VAL A 215 -26.65 6.67 27.81
N PRO A 216 -27.05 6.15 26.64
CA PRO A 216 -27.16 6.98 25.44
C PRO A 216 -28.26 8.04 25.59
N GLU A 217 -27.97 9.26 25.15
CA GLU A 217 -28.94 10.38 25.19
C GLU A 217 -30.11 10.21 24.21
N LYS A 218 -29.90 9.39 23.17
CA LYS A 218 -30.87 9.10 22.11
C LYS A 218 -31.28 7.65 22.19
N SER A 219 -32.50 7.36 21.75
CA SER A 219 -32.95 5.99 21.54
C SER A 219 -33.26 5.75 20.07
N THR A 220 -33.19 4.50 19.66
CA THR A 220 -33.46 4.06 18.29
C THR A 220 -34.28 2.77 18.31
N THR A 221 -34.89 2.44 17.17
CA THR A 221 -35.72 1.25 17.00
C THR A 221 -34.87 -0.01 16.79
N PRO A 222 -35.31 -1.19 17.25
CA PRO A 222 -34.63 -2.46 16.97
C PRO A 222 -34.50 -2.79 15.47
N GLU A 223 -35.39 -2.28 14.62
CA GLU A 223 -35.33 -2.36 13.15
C GLU A 223 -34.08 -1.68 12.60
N GLU A 224 -33.80 -0.48 13.10
CA GLU A 224 -32.62 0.31 12.73
C GLU A 224 -31.34 -0.40 13.16
N PHE A 225 -31.33 -0.96 14.38
CA PHE A 225 -30.22 -1.80 14.84
C PHE A 225 -30.03 -3.04 13.93
N THR A 226 -31.10 -3.72 13.55
CA THR A 226 -31.06 -4.87 12.62
C THR A 226 -30.48 -4.46 11.25
N ARG A 227 -30.87 -3.29 10.74
CA ARG A 227 -30.38 -2.74 9.48
C ARG A 227 -28.87 -2.47 9.53
N MET A 228 -28.38 -1.87 10.62
CA MET A 228 -26.94 -1.60 10.78
C MET A 228 -26.11 -2.86 10.97
N THR A 229 -26.64 -3.85 11.69
CA THR A 229 -25.99 -5.16 11.86
C THR A 229 -25.79 -5.89 10.51
N LYS A 230 -26.72 -5.77 9.55
CA LYS A 230 -26.55 -6.30 8.18
C LYS A 230 -25.39 -5.63 7.42
N GLY A 231 -25.03 -4.39 7.77
CA GLY A 231 -23.87 -3.69 7.23
C GLY A 231 -22.55 -4.42 7.52
N ILE A 232 -22.44 -5.09 8.68
CA ILE A 232 -21.27 -5.87 9.07
C ILE A 232 -21.04 -7.05 8.13
N THR A 233 -22.08 -7.72 7.67
CA THR A 233 -21.96 -8.83 6.70
C THR A 233 -21.29 -8.36 5.41
N THR A 234 -21.70 -7.19 4.91
CA THR A 234 -21.13 -6.60 3.69
C THR A 234 -19.68 -6.18 3.93
N ALA A 235 -19.39 -5.54 5.07
CA ALA A 235 -18.04 -5.12 5.43
C ALA A 235 -17.10 -6.33 5.59
N THR A 236 -17.58 -7.41 6.20
CA THR A 236 -16.87 -8.69 6.36
C THR A 236 -16.50 -9.30 5.01
N ALA A 237 -17.47 -9.40 4.08
CA ALA A 237 -17.21 -9.92 2.74
C ALA A 237 -16.16 -9.09 2.00
N LYS A 238 -16.24 -7.76 2.12
CA LYS A 238 -15.26 -6.84 1.52
C LYS A 238 -13.87 -6.98 2.15
N ALA A 239 -13.78 -7.19 3.46
CA ALA A 239 -12.52 -7.43 4.15
C ALA A 239 -11.83 -8.72 3.69
N VAL A 240 -12.60 -9.81 3.53
CA VAL A 240 -12.07 -11.06 2.97
C VAL A 240 -11.61 -10.86 1.52
N ALA A 241 -12.39 -10.15 0.71
CA ALA A 241 -12.02 -9.85 -0.68
C ALA A 241 -10.72 -9.04 -0.76
N ALA A 242 -10.58 -7.98 0.05
CA ALA A 242 -9.39 -7.15 0.10
C ALA A 242 -8.15 -7.92 0.59
N GLY A 243 -8.32 -8.82 1.57
CA GLY A 243 -7.23 -9.72 1.98
C GLY A 243 -6.81 -10.69 0.87
N ASN A 244 -7.76 -11.18 0.07
CA ASN A 244 -7.44 -12.09 -1.04
C ASN A 244 -6.77 -11.38 -2.23
N SER A 245 -7.22 -10.17 -2.57
CA SER A 245 -6.64 -9.36 -3.65
C SER A 245 -5.30 -8.73 -3.27
N ALA A 246 -5.08 -8.44 -1.98
CA ALA A 246 -3.93 -7.72 -1.45
C ALA A 246 -3.70 -6.33 -2.09
N GLN A 247 -4.71 -5.79 -2.78
CA GLN A 247 -4.65 -4.47 -3.40
C GLN A 247 -4.84 -3.37 -2.35
N GLN A 248 -3.95 -2.39 -2.32
CA GLN A 248 -4.00 -1.31 -1.33
C GLN A 248 -5.30 -0.49 -1.40
N GLU A 249 -5.86 -0.29 -2.60
CA GLU A 249 -7.14 0.42 -2.79
C GLU A 249 -8.33 -0.33 -2.15
N ASP A 250 -8.40 -1.65 -2.36
CA ASP A 250 -9.43 -2.49 -1.74
C ASP A 250 -9.34 -2.46 -0.21
N VAL A 251 -8.11 -2.45 0.31
CA VAL A 251 -7.84 -2.36 1.75
C VAL A 251 -8.29 -1.01 2.31
N ILE A 252 -8.02 0.10 1.62
CA ILE A 252 -8.49 1.44 2.02
C ILE A 252 -10.03 1.50 1.99
N ALA A 253 -10.64 1.00 0.93
CA ALA A 253 -12.09 0.96 0.78
C ALA A 253 -12.75 0.08 1.84
N THR A 254 -12.08 -0.99 2.26
CA THR A 254 -12.48 -1.87 3.37
C THR A 254 -12.34 -1.18 4.71
N ALA A 255 -11.22 -0.49 4.96
CA ALA A 255 -10.95 0.22 6.21
C ALA A 255 -12.03 1.29 6.46
N ASN A 256 -12.36 2.09 5.44
CA ASN A 256 -13.40 3.11 5.56
C ASN A 256 -14.80 2.52 5.79
N LEU A 257 -15.15 1.46 5.06
CA LEU A 257 -16.44 0.76 5.25
C LEU A 257 -16.53 0.12 6.64
N SER A 258 -15.45 -0.52 7.09
CA SER A 258 -15.32 -1.18 8.38
C SER A 258 -15.57 -0.22 9.54
N ARG A 259 -14.88 0.94 9.52
CA ARG A 259 -15.03 1.98 10.54
C ARG A 259 -16.48 2.42 10.65
N LYS A 260 -17.10 2.74 9.51
CA LYS A 260 -18.49 3.20 9.46
C LYS A 260 -19.45 2.14 9.98
N ALA A 261 -19.36 0.91 9.48
CA ALA A 261 -20.30 -0.15 9.80
C ALA A 261 -20.25 -0.54 11.29
N ILE A 262 -19.06 -0.60 11.89
CA ILE A 262 -18.90 -0.90 13.32
C ILE A 262 -19.40 0.24 14.18
N SER A 263 -19.05 1.50 13.86
CA SER A 263 -19.50 2.67 14.61
C SER A 263 -21.03 2.79 14.62
N GLU A 264 -21.66 2.60 13.47
CA GLU A 264 -23.12 2.61 13.32
C GLU A 264 -23.79 1.45 14.08
N MET A 265 -23.23 0.24 14.01
CA MET A 265 -23.74 -0.93 14.75
C MET A 265 -23.63 -0.72 16.27
N LEU A 266 -22.48 -0.30 16.78
CA LEU A 266 -22.28 -0.07 18.22
C LEU A 266 -23.19 1.04 18.75
N ALA A 267 -23.32 2.14 18.01
CA ALA A 267 -24.21 3.24 18.38
C ALA A 267 -25.67 2.78 18.43
N THR A 268 -26.17 2.13 17.37
CA THR A 268 -27.55 1.68 17.30
C THR A 268 -27.87 0.55 18.28
N CYS A 269 -26.93 -0.37 18.52
CA CYS A 269 -27.08 -1.38 19.55
C CYS A 269 -27.26 -0.74 20.93
N LYS A 270 -26.39 0.21 21.30
CA LYS A 270 -26.46 0.85 22.63
C LYS A 270 -27.77 1.64 22.77
N GLN A 271 -28.17 2.38 21.75
CA GLN A 271 -29.41 3.16 21.75
C GLN A 271 -30.68 2.30 21.82
N ALA A 272 -30.72 1.16 21.12
CA ALA A 272 -31.85 0.24 21.14
C ALA A 272 -31.90 -0.55 22.46
N ALA A 273 -30.75 -1.03 22.95
CA ALA A 273 -30.67 -1.83 24.17
C ALA A 273 -31.07 -1.05 25.43
N TYR A 274 -30.98 0.28 25.42
CA TYR A 274 -31.43 1.15 26.52
C TYR A 274 -32.84 1.73 26.30
N HIS A 275 -33.59 1.27 25.29
CA HIS A 275 -35.00 1.66 25.13
C HIS A 275 -35.83 1.16 26.33
N PRO A 276 -36.76 1.96 26.88
CA PRO A 276 -37.51 1.60 28.09
C PRO A 276 -38.30 0.30 28.02
N GLU A 277 -38.69 -0.11 26.81
CA GLU A 277 -39.47 -1.33 26.54
C GLU A 277 -38.60 -2.60 26.43
N VAL A 278 -37.28 -2.46 26.43
CA VAL A 278 -36.34 -3.59 26.31
C VAL A 278 -35.98 -4.11 27.70
N SER A 279 -36.12 -5.43 27.89
CA SER A 279 -35.78 -6.08 29.15
C SER A 279 -34.27 -6.04 29.44
N GLU A 280 -33.91 -6.06 30.72
CA GLU A 280 -32.50 -6.07 31.14
C GLU A 280 -31.73 -7.29 30.59
N GLU A 281 -32.39 -8.44 30.48
CA GLU A 281 -31.81 -9.65 29.89
C GLU A 281 -31.44 -9.46 28.41
N LEU A 282 -32.38 -8.93 27.60
CA LEU A 282 -32.15 -8.67 26.18
C LEU A 282 -31.10 -7.57 25.97
N ARG A 283 -31.10 -6.54 26.82
CA ARG A 283 -30.07 -5.51 26.85
C ARG A 283 -28.68 -6.12 27.05
N ASN A 284 -28.50 -6.92 28.10
CA ASN A 284 -27.21 -7.53 28.41
C ASN A 284 -26.75 -8.46 27.28
N LYS A 285 -27.67 -9.25 26.71
CA LYS A 285 -27.41 -10.13 25.56
C LYS A 285 -26.91 -9.35 24.34
N ALA A 286 -27.57 -8.24 24.00
CA ALA A 286 -27.19 -7.43 22.84
C ALA A 286 -25.83 -6.74 23.01
N LEU A 287 -25.56 -6.21 24.20
CA LEU A 287 -24.26 -5.60 24.51
C LEU A 287 -23.12 -6.63 24.47
N GLN A 288 -23.37 -7.85 24.98
CA GLN A 288 -22.41 -8.95 24.93
C GLN A 288 -22.10 -9.35 23.47
N TYR A 289 -23.12 -9.72 22.69
CA TYR A 289 -22.88 -10.16 21.30
C TYR A 289 -22.31 -9.04 20.43
N SER A 290 -22.58 -7.76 20.72
CA SER A 290 -22.00 -6.64 19.96
C SER A 290 -20.51 -6.50 20.27
N SER A 291 -20.13 -6.72 21.52
CA SER A 291 -18.73 -6.75 21.93
C SER A 291 -17.99 -7.93 21.32
N GLU A 292 -18.59 -9.13 21.33
CA GLU A 292 -18.03 -10.34 20.71
C GLU A 292 -17.90 -10.17 19.18
N CYS A 293 -18.96 -9.68 18.51
CA CYS A 293 -18.94 -9.40 17.07
C CYS A 293 -17.83 -8.41 16.71
N THR A 294 -17.69 -7.33 17.48
CA THR A 294 -16.66 -6.30 17.24
C THR A 294 -15.25 -6.87 17.47
N THR A 295 -15.06 -7.68 18.52
CA THR A 295 -13.78 -8.34 18.80
C THR A 295 -13.41 -9.32 17.68
N GLY A 296 -14.37 -10.16 17.25
CA GLY A 296 -14.17 -11.07 16.12
C GLY A 296 -13.87 -10.33 14.82
N TYR A 297 -14.50 -9.17 14.60
CA TYR A 297 -14.24 -8.31 13.45
C TYR A 297 -12.85 -7.66 13.50
N ILE A 298 -12.39 -7.22 14.67
CA ILE A 298 -11.00 -6.76 14.87
C ILE A 298 -10.03 -7.87 14.49
N SER A 299 -10.24 -9.11 14.97
CA SER A 299 -9.37 -10.24 14.62
C SER A 299 -9.37 -10.54 13.11
N LEU A 300 -10.51 -10.37 12.42
CA LEU A 300 -10.56 -10.46 10.96
C LEU A 300 -9.68 -9.40 10.28
N LEU A 301 -9.76 -8.13 10.71
CA LEU A 301 -8.95 -7.06 10.14
C LEU A 301 -7.45 -7.24 10.45
N GLU A 302 -7.11 -7.72 11.64
CA GLU A 302 -5.74 -8.09 12.01
C GLU A 302 -5.21 -9.25 11.15
N GLN A 303 -6.08 -10.23 10.82
CA GLN A 303 -5.72 -11.29 9.88
C GLN A 303 -5.51 -10.75 8.45
N VAL A 304 -6.29 -9.76 8.01
CA VAL A 304 -6.05 -9.07 6.73
C VAL A 304 -4.66 -8.42 6.72
N LEU A 305 -4.25 -7.75 7.81
CA LEU A 305 -2.90 -7.18 7.92
C LEU A 305 -1.81 -8.24 7.80
N GLN A 306 -1.98 -9.41 8.40
CA GLN A 306 -1.02 -10.51 8.26
C GLN A 306 -0.89 -10.96 6.80
N VAL A 307 -2.01 -11.11 6.10
CA VAL A 307 -2.02 -11.49 4.68
C VAL A 307 -1.32 -10.44 3.81
N LEU A 308 -1.49 -9.15 4.11
CA LEU A 308 -0.79 -8.06 3.40
C LEU A 308 0.72 -8.07 3.63
N GLN A 309 1.18 -8.56 4.78
CA GLN A 309 2.60 -8.70 5.06
C GLN A 309 3.19 -9.97 4.42
N LYS A 310 2.45 -11.08 4.41
CA LYS A 310 2.89 -12.38 3.89
C LYS A 310 1.72 -13.15 3.28
N PRO A 311 1.47 -13.05 1.96
CA PRO A 311 0.27 -13.61 1.36
C PRO A 311 0.30 -15.15 1.21
N THR A 312 0.27 -15.91 2.31
CA THR A 312 0.26 -17.38 2.27
C THR A 312 -1.15 -17.95 2.14
N ALA A 313 -1.28 -19.13 1.52
CA ALA A 313 -2.56 -19.83 1.38
C ALA A 313 -3.21 -20.13 2.75
N GLU A 314 -2.41 -20.46 3.76
CA GLU A 314 -2.87 -20.71 5.12
C GLU A 314 -3.50 -19.45 5.73
N GLN A 315 -2.85 -18.29 5.61
CA GLN A 315 -3.39 -17.04 6.14
C GLN A 315 -4.67 -16.61 5.40
N LYS A 316 -4.74 -16.82 4.08
CA LYS A 316 -5.98 -16.59 3.31
C LYS A 316 -7.11 -17.53 3.75
N GLN A 317 -6.81 -18.77 4.12
CA GLN A 317 -7.79 -19.70 4.67
C GLN A 317 -8.31 -19.24 6.05
N GLN A 318 -7.45 -18.65 6.90
CA GLN A 318 -7.86 -18.10 8.19
C GLN A 318 -8.85 -16.93 8.07
N LEU A 319 -8.79 -16.13 6.99
CA LEU A 319 -9.80 -15.09 6.72
C LEU A 319 -11.22 -15.68 6.68
N ALA A 320 -11.40 -16.86 6.07
CA ALA A 320 -12.69 -17.52 6.00
C ALA A 320 -13.17 -18.03 7.38
N VAL A 321 -12.24 -18.42 8.25
CA VAL A 321 -12.55 -18.84 9.63
C VAL A 321 -13.05 -17.66 10.44
N HIS A 322 -12.32 -16.54 10.44
CA HIS A 322 -12.74 -15.32 11.13
C HIS A 322 -14.06 -14.76 10.57
N SER A 323 -14.23 -14.79 9.25
CA SER A 323 -15.48 -14.35 8.60
C SER A 323 -16.69 -15.17 9.06
N LYS A 324 -16.57 -16.50 9.18
CA LYS A 324 -17.65 -17.35 9.70
C LYS A 324 -17.98 -17.06 11.15
N HIS A 325 -16.97 -16.78 11.98
CA HIS A 325 -17.18 -16.40 13.36
C HIS A 325 -17.97 -15.08 13.46
N VAL A 326 -17.57 -14.05 12.70
CA VAL A 326 -18.32 -12.78 12.64
C VAL A 326 -19.76 -13.00 12.17
N ALA A 327 -19.97 -13.84 11.14
CA ALA A 327 -21.31 -14.14 10.64
C ALA A 327 -22.21 -14.81 11.70
N ALA A 328 -21.64 -15.67 12.54
CA ALA A 328 -22.36 -16.28 13.67
C ALA A 328 -22.78 -15.21 14.69
N CYS A 329 -21.87 -14.31 15.09
CA CYS A 329 -22.19 -13.22 16.00
C CYS A 329 -23.27 -12.28 15.41
N VAL A 330 -23.18 -11.95 14.13
CA VAL A 330 -24.19 -11.15 13.41
C VAL A 330 -25.57 -11.81 13.46
N THR A 331 -25.63 -13.13 13.35
CA THR A 331 -26.90 -13.88 13.43
C THR A 331 -27.52 -13.76 14.81
N GLU A 332 -26.73 -13.94 15.88
CA GLU A 332 -27.18 -13.76 17.26
C GLU A 332 -27.62 -12.32 17.56
N LEU A 333 -26.94 -11.32 16.98
CA LEU A 333 -27.34 -9.92 17.09
C LEU A 333 -28.70 -9.64 16.46
N ILE A 334 -28.94 -10.16 15.25
CA ILE A 334 -30.23 -10.00 14.56
C ILE A 334 -31.34 -10.66 15.37
N GLN A 335 -31.15 -11.90 15.85
CA GLN A 335 -32.14 -12.58 16.69
C GLN A 335 -32.42 -11.83 18.00
N THR A 336 -31.38 -11.25 18.60
CA THR A 336 -31.54 -10.45 19.82
C THR A 336 -32.31 -9.16 19.54
N ALA A 337 -32.03 -8.47 18.41
CA ALA A 337 -32.77 -7.29 17.98
C ALA A 337 -34.24 -7.60 17.66
N GLU A 338 -34.54 -8.74 17.03
CA GLU A 338 -35.91 -9.18 16.78
C GLU A 338 -36.68 -9.43 18.08
N ALA A 339 -36.03 -10.04 19.08
CA ALA A 339 -36.63 -10.25 20.40
C ALA A 339 -36.89 -8.94 21.16
N MET A 340 -36.15 -7.86 20.89
CA MET A 340 -36.37 -6.54 21.51
C MET A 340 -37.68 -5.87 21.10
N LYS A 341 -38.29 -6.28 19.96
CA LYS A 341 -39.50 -5.65 19.45
C LYS A 341 -40.74 -5.90 20.32
N GLY A 342 -40.73 -6.94 21.15
CA GLY A 342 -41.91 -7.39 21.90
C GLY A 342 -42.98 -8.01 20.98
N SER A 343 -43.91 -8.78 21.57
CA SER A 343 -44.90 -9.57 20.82
C SER A 343 -45.99 -8.77 20.09
N GLU A 344 -46.01 -7.44 20.18
CA GLU A 344 -47.08 -6.59 19.59
C GLU A 344 -46.58 -5.52 18.60
N CYS A 345 -45.33 -5.61 18.14
CA CYS A 345 -44.82 -4.66 17.16
C CYS A 345 -45.24 -5.09 15.74
N VAL A 346 -46.40 -4.60 15.31
CA VAL A 346 -46.82 -4.64 13.91
C VAL A 346 -45.87 -3.75 13.12
N ASP A 347 -45.10 -4.34 12.18
CA ASP A 347 -44.11 -3.61 11.36
C ASP A 347 -44.80 -2.47 10.61
N PRO A 348 -44.49 -1.19 10.90
CA PRO A 348 -45.09 -0.05 10.22
C PRO A 348 -44.73 0.04 8.73
N GLN A 349 -43.70 -0.71 8.29
CA GLN A 349 -43.32 -0.86 6.89
C GLN A 349 -43.86 -2.15 6.24
N ASP A 350 -44.66 -2.95 6.95
CA ASP A 350 -45.37 -4.06 6.33
C ASP A 350 -46.30 -3.49 5.23
N PRO A 351 -46.19 -4.00 3.98
CA PRO A 351 -47.04 -3.56 2.88
C PRO A 351 -48.54 -3.59 3.21
N THR A 352 -48.95 -4.52 4.09
CA THR A 352 -50.31 -4.72 4.55
C THR A 352 -50.77 -3.59 5.47
N VAL A 353 -49.88 -3.12 6.36
CA VAL A 353 -50.15 -2.05 7.34
C VAL A 353 -50.17 -0.69 6.65
N ILE A 354 -49.27 -0.46 5.70
CA ILE A 354 -49.28 0.73 4.84
C ILE A 354 -50.58 0.75 4.02
N ALA A 355 -50.96 -0.37 3.42
CA ALA A 355 -52.19 -0.47 2.64
C ALA A 355 -53.44 -0.20 3.50
N GLU A 356 -53.49 -0.71 4.73
CA GLU A 356 -54.59 -0.50 5.66
C GLU A 356 -54.71 0.97 6.11
N THR A 357 -53.58 1.60 6.43
CA THR A 357 -53.51 3.01 6.84
C THR A 357 -53.96 3.94 5.70
N GLU A 358 -53.48 3.69 4.49
CA GLU A 358 -53.87 4.45 3.29
C GLU A 358 -55.35 4.22 2.93
N LEU A 359 -55.88 3.00 3.10
CA LEU A 359 -57.31 2.70 2.90
C LEU A 359 -58.21 3.48 3.88
N LEU A 360 -57.84 3.55 5.16
CA LEU A 360 -58.55 4.33 6.17
C LEU A 360 -58.48 5.84 5.91
N GLY A 361 -57.32 6.34 5.47
CA GLY A 361 -57.14 7.73 5.03
C GLY A 361 -57.97 8.10 3.79
N ALA A 362 -58.08 7.18 2.83
CA ALA A 362 -58.94 7.34 1.67
C ALA A 362 -60.42 7.34 2.05
N ALA A 363 -60.85 6.43 2.93
CA ALA A 363 -62.24 6.35 3.39
C ALA A 363 -62.69 7.66 4.07
N THR A 364 -61.88 8.20 4.98
CA THR A 364 -62.16 9.47 5.67
C THR A 364 -62.19 10.67 4.69
N SER A 365 -61.30 10.68 3.69
CA SER A 365 -61.29 11.71 2.65
C SER A 365 -62.52 11.67 1.75
N ILE A 366 -63.00 10.46 1.40
CA ILE A 366 -64.24 10.27 0.62
C ILE A 366 -65.45 10.75 1.42
N GLU A 367 -65.51 10.43 2.71
CA GLU A 367 -66.62 10.83 3.59
C GLU A 367 -66.68 12.36 3.75
N ALA A 368 -65.51 13.01 3.89
CA ALA A 368 -65.41 14.47 3.90
C ALA A 368 -65.86 15.11 2.56
N ALA A 369 -65.51 14.50 1.43
CA ALA A 369 -65.93 14.97 0.11
C ALA A 369 -67.43 14.80 -0.12
N ALA A 370 -68.02 13.68 0.32
CA ALA A 370 -69.46 13.43 0.25
C ALA A 370 -70.25 14.47 1.07
N LYS A 371 -69.80 14.75 2.29
CA LYS A 371 -70.40 15.78 3.15
C LYS A 371 -70.29 17.18 2.55
N LYS A 372 -69.19 17.47 1.85
CA LYS A 372 -69.00 18.75 1.13
C LYS A 372 -69.93 18.88 -0.07
N LEU A 373 -70.19 17.80 -0.81
CA LEU A 373 -71.16 17.77 -1.90
C LEU A 373 -72.60 17.99 -1.40
N GLU A 374 -72.96 17.41 -0.25
CA GLU A 374 -74.27 17.61 0.38
C GLU A 374 -74.51 19.08 0.82
N GLN A 375 -73.44 19.80 1.19
CA GLN A 375 -73.50 21.21 1.56
C GLN A 375 -73.58 22.16 0.35
N LEU A 376 -73.34 21.68 -0.87
CA LEU A 376 -73.40 22.52 -2.07
C LEU A 376 -74.85 22.71 -2.52
N LYS A 377 -75.32 23.96 -2.48
CA LYS A 377 -76.63 24.34 -3.00
C LYS A 377 -76.61 24.43 -4.54
N PRO A 378 -77.71 24.10 -5.24
CA PRO A 378 -77.81 24.25 -6.68
C PRO A 378 -77.60 25.72 -7.08
N ARG A 379 -76.81 25.96 -8.13
CA ARG A 379 -76.60 27.31 -8.67
C ARG A 379 -77.93 27.92 -9.12
N ALA A 380 -78.28 29.08 -8.57
CA ALA A 380 -79.44 29.84 -9.01
C ALA A 380 -79.27 30.24 -10.48
N LYS A 381 -80.29 29.96 -11.31
CA LYS A 381 -80.27 30.31 -12.73
C LYS A 381 -80.26 31.84 -12.89
N PRO A 382 -79.43 32.38 -13.80
CA PRO A 382 -79.40 33.81 -14.07
C PRO A 382 -80.75 34.24 -14.70
N LYS A 383 -81.26 35.40 -14.26
CA LYS A 383 -82.50 36.01 -14.77
C LYS A 383 -82.31 36.60 -16.15
#